data_AF-A0A834VU32-F1
#
_entry.id   AF-A0A834VU32-F1
#
_cell.length_a   1.000
_cell.length_b   1.000
_cell.length_c   1.000
_cell.angle_alpha   90.00
_cell.angle_beta   90.00
_cell.angle_gamma   90.00
#
_symmetry.space_group_name_H-M   'P 1'
#
loop_
_entity.id
_entity.type
_entity.pdbx_description
1 polymer ?
#
loop_
_entity_poly.entity_id
_entity_poly.type
_entity_poly.pdbx_seq_one_letter_code
_entity_poly.pdbx_strand_id
1 'polypeptide(L)'
;MHAAGTPNREKGHSAPWWTEDCRVAYKRHIQEKSDYGQSPSEATRAFLATVRKAKRTYWQQRIDGCNNDKDLYKLVGWHKLSFDQRDTPLVIEGRTITAPLEKAEALREAILDRFSAEDDLLEPPPLDNDPQTRLRNNQSDRHD
;
A
#
# COMPACT_ATOMS: atom_id res chain seq x y z
N MET A 1 30.15 10.92 24.93
CA MET A 1 29.00 10.56 24.07
C MET A 1 27.76 10.47 24.95
N HIS A 2 26.86 11.45 24.89
CA HIS A 2 25.61 11.41 25.67
C HIS A 2 24.49 10.89 24.77
N ALA A 3 23.87 9.78 25.16
CA ALA A 3 22.66 9.29 24.51
C ALA A 3 21.49 10.23 24.85
N ALA A 4 20.97 10.94 23.85
CA ALA A 4 19.76 11.74 24.00
C ALA A 4 18.55 10.80 24.03
N GLY A 5 18.14 10.39 25.23
CA GLY A 5 16.85 9.73 25.43
C GLY A 5 15.72 10.72 25.20
N THR A 6 14.71 10.33 24.41
CA THR A 6 13.48 11.12 24.26
C THR A 6 12.79 11.23 25.62
N PRO A 7 12.43 12.42 26.10
CA PRO A 7 11.79 12.57 27.41
C PRO A 7 10.43 11.85 27.42
N ASN A 8 10.18 11.09 28.48
CA ASN A 8 8.92 10.39 28.72
C ASN A 8 7.78 11.43 28.82
N ARG A 9 6.96 11.54 27.77
CA ARG A 9 5.77 12.38 27.79
C ARG A 9 4.71 11.70 28.64
N GLU A 10 4.56 12.15 29.88
CA GLU A 10 3.57 11.69 30.88
C GLU A 10 2.09 11.81 30.44
N LYS A 11 1.82 12.31 29.23
CA LYS A 11 0.47 12.55 28.69
C LYS A 11 0.13 11.68 27.47
N GLY A 12 0.76 10.51 27.33
CA GLY A 12 0.34 9.52 26.35
C GLY A 12 -0.84 8.72 26.89
N HIS A 13 -2.06 8.96 26.40
CA HIS A 13 -3.12 7.96 26.57
C HIS A 13 -2.66 6.68 25.88
N SER A 14 -2.69 5.55 26.61
CA SER A 14 -2.51 4.25 25.97
C SER A 14 -3.48 4.13 24.81
N ALA A 15 -3.05 3.49 23.73
CA ALA A 15 -3.90 3.34 22.55
C ALA A 15 -5.25 2.72 22.96
N PRO A 16 -6.39 3.15 22.42
CA PRO A 16 -7.71 2.68 22.87
C PRO A 16 -7.93 1.17 22.75
N TRP A 17 -7.17 0.50 21.87
CA TRP A 17 -7.16 -0.97 21.70
C TRP A 17 -6.21 -1.69 22.68
N TRP A 18 -5.53 -0.98 23.58
CA TRP A 18 -4.62 -1.55 24.58
C TRP A 18 -5.42 -2.03 25.80
N THR A 19 -5.86 -3.28 25.74
CA THR A 19 -6.69 -3.91 26.79
C THR A 19 -5.85 -4.47 27.93
N GLU A 20 -6.51 -4.87 29.03
CA GLU A 20 -5.84 -5.54 30.14
C GLU A 20 -5.19 -6.86 29.71
N ASP A 21 -5.84 -7.64 28.83
CA ASP A 21 -5.25 -8.85 28.24
C ASP A 21 -3.93 -8.57 27.52
N CYS A 22 -3.84 -7.44 26.81
CA CYS A 22 -2.59 -7.01 26.18
C CYS A 22 -1.51 -6.72 27.22
N ARG A 23 -1.85 -6.10 28.36
CA ARG A 23 -0.89 -5.84 29.44
C ARG A 23 -0.40 -7.12 30.09
N VAL A 24 -1.31 -8.06 30.37
CA VAL A 24 -0.96 -9.37 30.95
C VAL A 24 -0.04 -10.15 30.01
N ALA A 25 -0.42 -10.24 28.73
CA ALA A 25 0.39 -10.93 27.74
C ALA A 25 1.75 -10.24 27.49
N TYR A 26 1.79 -8.91 27.57
CA TYR A 26 3.03 -8.14 27.48
C TYR A 26 3.97 -8.42 28.65
N LYS A 27 3.47 -8.44 29.89
CA LYS A 27 4.28 -8.80 31.08
C LYS A 27 4.92 -10.18 30.92
N ARG A 28 4.14 -11.17 30.47
CA ARG A 28 4.65 -12.52 30.19
C ARG A 28 5.70 -12.52 29.07
N HIS A 29 5.43 -11.81 27.97
CA HIS A 29 6.41 -11.67 26.88
C HIS A 29 7.74 -11.06 27.34
N ILE A 30 7.72 -10.04 28.20
CA ILE A 30 8.94 -9.41 28.72
C ILE A 30 9.71 -10.35 29.66
N GLN A 31 9.01 -11.14 30.47
CA GLN A 31 9.65 -12.14 31.35
C GLN A 31 10.32 -13.26 30.57
N GLU A 32 9.71 -13.70 29.47
CA GLU A 32 10.19 -14.79 28.61
C GLU A 32 10.91 -14.29 27.35
N LYS A 33 11.35 -13.03 27.36
CA LYS A 33 11.97 -12.41 26.18
C LYS A 33 13.35 -13.04 25.98
N SER A 34 13.46 -13.81 24.91
CA SER A 34 14.72 -14.39 24.45
C SER A 34 15.57 -13.36 23.71
N ASP A 35 16.89 -13.60 23.69
CA ASP A 35 17.88 -12.72 23.09
C ASP A 35 17.67 -12.50 21.58
N TYR A 36 18.20 -11.38 21.10
CA TYR A 36 18.10 -10.96 19.71
C TYR A 36 18.71 -12.01 18.77
N GLY A 37 17.96 -12.44 17.75
CA GLY A 37 18.38 -13.44 16.76
C GLY A 37 17.84 -14.86 16.98
N GLN A 38 17.15 -15.12 18.08
CA GLN A 38 16.43 -16.38 18.32
C GLN A 38 14.99 -16.34 17.79
N SER A 39 14.44 -17.52 17.50
CA SER A 39 13.04 -17.65 17.10
C SER A 39 12.09 -17.13 18.19
N PRO A 40 10.96 -16.48 17.83
CA PRO A 40 10.04 -15.92 18.82
C PRO A 40 9.53 -16.98 19.80
N SER A 41 9.68 -16.71 21.10
CA SER A 41 9.15 -17.56 22.19
C SER A 41 7.64 -17.71 22.11
N GLU A 42 7.09 -18.74 22.75
CA GLU A 42 5.64 -18.96 22.80
C GLU A 42 4.91 -17.75 23.39
N ALA A 43 5.42 -17.16 24.48
CA ALA A 43 4.87 -15.92 25.03
C ALA A 43 4.93 -14.74 24.06
N THR A 44 5.96 -14.64 23.23
CA THR A 44 6.03 -13.62 22.17
C THR A 44 4.92 -13.82 21.14
N ARG A 45 4.72 -15.06 20.67
CA ARG A 45 3.65 -15.40 19.71
C ARG A 45 2.28 -15.09 20.30
N ALA A 46 2.05 -15.50 21.54
CA ALA A 46 0.79 -15.27 22.25
C ALA A 46 0.53 -13.79 22.51
N PHE A 47 1.54 -13.01 22.93
CA PHE A 47 1.43 -11.56 23.06
C PHE A 47 0.99 -10.91 21.74
N LEU A 48 1.68 -11.24 20.64
CA LEU A 48 1.33 -10.69 19.34
C LEU A 48 -0.07 -11.13 18.87
N ALA A 49 -0.48 -12.36 19.16
CA ALA A 49 -1.83 -12.84 18.87
C ALA A 49 -2.90 -12.04 19.65
N THR A 50 -2.69 -11.81 20.94
CA THR A 50 -3.58 -11.00 21.79
C THR A 50 -3.68 -9.57 21.28
N VAL A 51 -2.55 -8.94 20.94
CA VAL A 51 -2.55 -7.57 20.39
C VAL A 51 -3.27 -7.51 19.04
N ARG A 52 -3.06 -8.49 18.14
CA ARG A 52 -3.77 -8.54 16.85
C ARG A 52 -5.28 -8.69 17.05
N LYS A 53 -5.71 -9.54 17.99
CA LYS A 53 -7.13 -9.71 18.33
C LYS A 53 -7.72 -8.40 18.86
N ALA A 54 -7.08 -7.77 19.85
CA ALA A 54 -7.56 -6.52 20.44
C ALA A 54 -7.67 -5.38 19.41
N LYS A 55 -6.64 -5.22 18.55
CA LYS A 55 -6.69 -4.27 17.44
C LYS A 55 -7.84 -4.56 16.48
N ARG A 56 -8.01 -5.83 16.07
CA ARG A 56 -9.08 -6.22 15.15
C ARG A 56 -10.45 -5.90 15.73
N THR A 57 -10.71 -6.29 16.97
CA THR A 57 -11.99 -6.02 17.65
C THR A 57 -12.25 -4.52 17.76
N TYR A 58 -11.26 -3.73 18.16
CA TYR A 58 -11.40 -2.28 18.23
C TYR A 58 -11.76 -1.66 16.87
N TRP A 59 -11.03 -2.01 15.81
CA TRP A 59 -11.30 -1.45 14.49
C TRP A 59 -12.63 -1.93 13.91
N GLN A 60 -13.00 -3.18 14.14
CA GLN A 60 -14.31 -3.71 13.74
C GLN A 60 -15.44 -2.91 14.42
N GLN A 61 -15.38 -2.72 15.74
CA GLN A 61 -16.37 -1.90 16.47
C GLN A 61 -16.44 -0.45 15.96
N ARG A 62 -15.28 0.14 15.58
CA ARG A 62 -15.28 1.48 15.02
C ARG A 62 -15.93 1.57 13.64
N ILE A 63 -15.72 0.56 12.79
CA ILE A 63 -16.31 0.46 11.46
C ILE A 63 -17.82 0.23 11.60
N ASP A 64 -18.22 -0.74 12.43
CA ASP A 64 -19.62 -1.09 12.67
C ASP A 64 -20.40 0.09 13.30
N GLY A 65 -19.73 0.98 14.02
CA GLY A 65 -20.31 2.19 14.60
C GLY A 65 -20.48 3.36 13.62
N CYS A 66 -20.05 3.24 12.36
CA CYS A 66 -20.25 4.30 11.36
C CYS A 66 -21.64 4.20 10.73
N ASN A 67 -22.50 5.19 10.98
CA ASN A 67 -23.89 5.20 10.50
C ASN A 67 -24.13 6.11 9.28
N ASN A 68 -23.13 6.90 8.89
CA ASN A 68 -23.23 7.82 7.77
C ASN A 68 -21.84 8.03 7.13
N ASP A 69 -21.84 8.55 5.90
CA ASP A 69 -20.62 8.82 5.15
C ASP A 69 -19.69 9.77 5.91
N LYS A 70 -20.23 10.75 6.65
CA LYS A 70 -19.43 11.71 7.43
C LYS A 70 -18.61 11.02 8.54
N ASP A 71 -19.16 10.01 9.21
CA ASP A 71 -18.47 9.23 10.24
C ASP A 71 -17.45 8.29 9.62
N LEU A 72 -17.77 7.71 8.46
CA LEU A 72 -16.81 6.96 7.66
C LEU A 72 -15.62 7.86 7.27
N TYR A 73 -15.85 9.05 6.71
CA TYR A 73 -14.79 9.99 6.33
C TYR A 73 -13.86 10.37 7.50
N LYS A 74 -14.42 10.56 8.70
CA LYS A 74 -13.61 10.79 9.92
C LYS A 74 -12.82 9.55 10.31
N LEU A 75 -13.39 8.35 10.16
CA LEU A 75 -12.76 7.08 10.53
C LEU A 75 -11.60 6.71 9.61
N VAL A 76 -11.80 6.72 8.29
CA VAL A 76 -10.72 6.43 7.33
C VAL A 76 -9.62 7.47 7.40
N GLY A 77 -9.92 8.65 7.98
CA GLY A 77 -8.98 9.75 8.07
C GLY A 77 -8.35 9.98 6.71
N TRP A 78 -9.19 9.94 5.65
CA TRP A 78 -8.76 10.14 4.28
C TRP A 78 -8.04 11.45 4.32
N HIS A 79 -6.70 11.36 4.31
CA HIS A 79 -5.87 12.52 4.42
C HIS A 79 -6.41 13.44 3.33
N LYS A 80 -6.78 14.67 3.69
CA LYS A 80 -6.62 15.76 2.73
C LYS A 80 -5.21 15.52 2.22
N LEU A 81 -5.08 15.10 0.96
CA LEU A 81 -3.81 14.95 0.26
C LEU A 81 -2.95 16.05 0.84
N SER A 82 -1.90 15.66 1.58
CA SER A 82 -1.07 16.63 2.28
C SER A 82 -0.91 17.79 1.31
N PHE A 83 -1.15 19.04 1.72
CA PHE A 83 -1.16 20.18 0.79
C PHE A 83 0.18 20.31 0.01
N ASP A 84 1.15 19.47 0.35
CA ASP A 84 2.43 19.26 -0.29
C ASP A 84 2.57 17.93 -1.07
N GLN A 85 1.48 17.25 -1.45
CA GLN A 85 1.51 16.31 -2.59
C GLN A 85 1.60 17.15 -3.86
N ARG A 86 2.70 17.90 -3.95
CA ARG A 86 3.15 18.50 -5.18
C ARG A 86 3.61 17.35 -6.03
N ASP A 87 3.09 17.27 -7.25
CA ASP A 87 3.58 16.31 -8.22
C ASP A 87 5.09 16.45 -8.32
N THR A 88 5.81 15.34 -8.12
CA THR A 88 7.27 15.33 -8.15
C THR A 88 7.76 16.03 -9.42
N PRO A 89 8.75 16.95 -9.33
CA PRO A 89 9.31 17.58 -10.50
C PRO A 89 9.82 16.52 -11.50
N LEU A 90 9.51 16.70 -12.78
CA LEU A 90 9.97 15.83 -13.85
C LEU A 90 11.39 16.25 -14.22
N VAL A 91 12.32 15.29 -14.31
CA VAL A 91 13.70 15.56 -14.72
C VAL A 91 13.98 14.86 -16.04
N ILE A 92 14.15 15.62 -17.11
CA ILE A 92 14.51 15.14 -18.45
C ILE A 92 15.77 15.91 -18.87
N GLU A 93 16.82 15.19 -19.25
CA GLU A 93 18.11 15.78 -19.71
C GLU A 93 18.71 16.83 -18.75
N GLY A 94 18.53 16.63 -17.44
CA GLY A 94 19.03 17.54 -16.41
C GLY A 94 18.18 18.80 -16.18
N ARG A 95 17.08 19.00 -16.93
CA ARG A 95 16.11 20.08 -16.69
C ARG A 95 15.02 19.62 -15.74
N THR A 96 14.73 20.44 -14.73
CA THR A 96 13.68 20.16 -13.74
C THR A 96 12.41 20.91 -14.10
N ILE A 97 11.34 20.18 -14.40
CA ILE A 97 10.06 20.70 -14.90
C ILE A 97 8.98 20.46 -13.84
N THR A 98 8.36 21.53 -13.38
CA THR A 98 7.35 21.49 -12.31
C THR A 98 5.96 21.81 -12.82
N ALA A 99 5.84 22.66 -13.84
CA ALA A 99 4.57 23.08 -14.41
C ALA A 99 3.88 21.93 -15.18
N PRO A 100 2.55 21.69 -14.98
CA PRO A 100 1.85 20.58 -15.61
C PRO A 100 1.89 20.58 -17.15
N LEU A 101 1.75 21.75 -17.78
CA LEU A 101 1.79 21.89 -19.23
C LEU A 101 3.18 21.54 -19.79
N GLU A 102 4.23 22.10 -19.19
CA GLU A 102 5.61 21.81 -19.59
C GLU A 102 5.97 20.34 -19.38
N LYS A 103 5.46 19.68 -18.33
CA LYS A 103 5.63 18.24 -18.15
C LYS A 103 5.01 17.46 -19.31
N ALA A 104 3.81 17.85 -19.76
CA ALA A 104 3.14 17.19 -20.86
C ALA A 104 3.90 17.37 -22.18
N GLU A 105 4.39 18.57 -22.47
CA GLU A 105 5.19 18.86 -23.66
C GLU A 105 6.52 18.12 -23.64
N ALA A 106 7.23 18.13 -22.52
CA ALA A 106 8.51 17.43 -22.40
C ALA A 106 8.35 15.90 -22.50
N LEU A 107 7.27 15.33 -21.96
CA LEU A 107 6.97 13.91 -22.15
C LEU A 107 6.59 13.59 -23.60
N ARG A 108 5.83 14.47 -24.26
CA ARG A 108 5.50 14.32 -25.69
C ARG A 108 6.79 14.25 -26.51
N GLU A 109 7.68 15.22 -26.35
CA GLU A 109 8.93 15.29 -27.10
C GLU A 109 9.87 14.12 -26.75
N ALA A 110 10.08 13.84 -25.46
CA ALA A 110 10.99 12.78 -25.04
C ALA A 110 10.48 11.37 -25.37
N ILE A 111 9.16 11.16 -25.47
CA ILE A 111 8.58 9.83 -25.69
C ILE A 111 8.08 9.65 -27.11
N LEU A 112 7.20 10.54 -27.58
CA LEU A 112 6.47 10.37 -28.84
C LEU A 112 7.32 10.73 -30.05
N ASP A 113 8.15 11.79 -29.98
CA ASP A 113 8.97 12.19 -31.14
C ASP A 113 10.09 11.19 -31.46
N ARG A 114 10.33 10.20 -30.58
CA ARG A 114 11.21 9.07 -30.87
C ARG A 114 10.61 8.08 -31.87
N PHE A 115 9.28 8.04 -31.96
CA PHE A 115 8.55 7.11 -32.80
C PHE A 115 8.08 7.82 -34.06
N SER A 116 8.23 7.14 -35.18
CA SER A 116 7.78 7.58 -36.49
C SER A 116 6.68 6.67 -37.01
N ALA A 117 6.04 7.04 -38.12
CA ALA A 117 5.06 6.19 -38.79
C ALA A 117 5.65 4.84 -39.28
N GLU A 118 6.97 4.69 -39.27
CA GLU A 118 7.65 3.43 -39.58
C GLU A 118 7.63 2.45 -38.39
N ASP A 119 7.48 2.99 -37.17
CA ASP A 119 7.35 2.20 -35.94
C ASP A 119 5.89 1.80 -35.66
N ASP A 120 4.96 2.31 -36.47
CA ASP A 120 3.55 1.94 -36.40
C ASP A 120 3.37 0.47 -36.80
N LEU A 121 2.51 -0.22 -36.06
CA LEU A 121 2.12 -1.57 -36.42
C LEU A 121 1.29 -1.53 -37.71
N LEU A 122 1.83 -2.11 -38.79
CA LEU A 122 1.16 -2.22 -40.10
C LEU A 122 -0.18 -2.99 -40.02
N GLU A 123 -0.31 -3.89 -39.05
CA GLU A 123 -1.51 -4.67 -38.81
C GLU A 123 -1.79 -4.69 -37.30
N PRO A 124 -3.05 -4.46 -36.87
CA PRO A 124 -3.40 -4.57 -35.45
C PRO A 124 -3.06 -5.98 -34.95
N PRO A 125 -2.56 -6.13 -33.71
CA PRO A 125 -2.25 -7.44 -33.16
C PRO A 125 -3.49 -8.33 -33.23
N PRO A 126 -3.33 -9.62 -33.56
CA PRO A 126 -4.46 -10.53 -33.68
C PRO A 126 -5.24 -10.48 -32.38
N LEU A 127 -6.54 -10.21 -32.48
CA LEU A 127 -7.42 -10.34 -31.34
C LEU A 127 -7.43 -11.83 -30.99
N ASP A 128 -6.84 -12.21 -29.86
CA ASP A 128 -6.84 -13.58 -29.33
C ASP A 128 -8.27 -14.14 -29.10
N ASN A 129 -9.30 -13.35 -29.39
CA ASN A 129 -10.71 -13.68 -29.31
C ASN A 129 -11.49 -13.40 -30.61
N ASP A 130 -10.84 -13.45 -31.78
CA ASP A 130 -11.60 -13.50 -33.03
C ASP A 130 -12.34 -14.86 -33.13
N PRO A 131 -13.68 -14.89 -33.21
CA PRO A 131 -14.43 -16.15 -33.32
C PRO A 131 -14.03 -16.97 -34.55
N GLN A 132 -13.42 -16.36 -35.58
CA GLN A 132 -12.98 -17.08 -36.78
C GLN A 132 -11.74 -17.96 -36.54
N THR A 133 -10.77 -17.51 -35.72
CA THR A 133 -9.58 -18.31 -35.37
C THR A 133 -9.94 -19.51 -34.49
N ARG A 134 -10.96 -19.37 -33.61
CA ARG A 134 -11.49 -20.50 -32.83
C ARG A 134 -12.12 -21.57 -33.73
N LEU A 135 -12.82 -21.19 -34.79
CA LEU A 135 -13.43 -22.14 -35.72
C LEU A 135 -12.38 -22.89 -36.54
N ARG A 136 -11.29 -22.21 -36.93
CA ARG A 136 -10.19 -22.83 -37.70
C ARG A 136 -9.42 -23.85 -36.87
N ASN A 137 -9.11 -23.53 -35.61
CA ASN A 137 -8.38 -24.45 -34.73
C ASN A 137 -9.22 -25.68 -34.32
N ASN A 138 -10.54 -25.53 -34.19
CA ASN A 138 -11.45 -26.63 -33.85
C ASN A 138 -11.78 -27.58 -35.02
N GLN A 139 -11.40 -27.26 -36.26
CA GLN A 139 -11.57 -28.12 -37.42
C GLN A 139 -10.33 -29.00 -37.68
N SER A 140 -9.15 -28.56 -37.26
CA SER A 140 -7.89 -29.31 -37.39
C SER A 140 -7.82 -30.52 -36.45
N ASP A 141 -8.48 -30.47 -35.28
CA ASP A 141 -8.48 -31.53 -34.27
C ASP A 141 -9.51 -32.66 -34.52
N ARG A 142 -10.11 -32.75 -35.71
CA ARG A 142 -11.13 -33.78 -36.03
C ARG A 142 -10.73 -34.78 -37.11
N HIS A 143 -9.47 -34.78 -37.56
CA HIS A 143 -8.94 -35.76 -38.50
C HIS A 143 -7.61 -36.33 -37.99
N ASP A 144 -7.69 -37.15 -36.94
CA ASP A 144 -6.82 -38.32 -36.70
C ASP A 144 -7.56 -39.31 -35.79
#